data_AF-A0AAQ3JI36-F1
#
_entry.id   AF-A0AAQ3JI36-F1
#
_cell.length_a   1.000
_cell.length_b   1.000
_cell.length_c   1.000
_cell.angle_alpha   90.00
_cell.angle_beta   90.00
_cell.angle_gamma   90.00
#
_symmetry.space_group_name_H-M   'P 1'
#
loop_
_entity.id
_entity.type
_entity.pdbx_description
1 polymer ?
#
loop_
_entity_poly.entity_id
_entity_poly.type
_entity_poly.pdbx_seq_one_letter_code
_entity_poly.pdbx_strand_id
1 'polypeptide(L)'
;MKKKSLLSLLLSGLMIFTSICPASASPSESNDIYKVTSTSGASSNTIHQTGTDFYYQTPQTAYLTPLANGNYERLEYIDENIICETYDSSFKLLKTRKIPFELSLWGGYFSGSEYNYLLFGQSNSSESNKKEVFRIVKYDKNWNRINSCSINGANTCIPFHAGSADMTETNGKLYIHTCHEMYKTEDGYHHQANCTFVINENSMIVDDSFYDIMNHSYGYVSHSFSQKISTDGNNIYRADLGDAYPRGITFSVTNINNKIYEPHIYESVIDIPGNLGQNYTGFTLDSLKLNQNHYMISGSGITKNNITPNVYINCGSKTSPSSGAIWITNYKKSNHIEILQTKLISLNSTQFLLMWEEKNTVKNTYETKMILLNEDGKLASSIYTSKLPLSLCDPVMNNDGMLVWYVTNDKSPLFIKINPYQLSKVSSATKSLTIFSNSKFSLIGRTVTISGRKYKIISTNKVTFLGMTKKSSTLTIPDTVKYSGKTYKVTSISKNACQKQTKLKKVIIGKNITTIGSKSFYKCKNLKSISIKTSKLTLSKVGSSAFKGTYKKAKFKVPAKKKALYKKILVKRGASKKAKFTK
;
A
#
# COMPACT_ATOMS: atom_id res chain seq x y z
N MET A 1 -19.10 59.73 -12.13
CA MET A 1 -17.69 59.59 -11.73
C MET A 1 -17.59 59.22 -10.25
N LYS A 2 -17.15 57.99 -9.95
CA LYS A 2 -16.27 57.58 -8.83
C LYS A 2 -16.35 56.04 -8.71
N LYS A 3 -15.37 55.37 -9.32
CA LYS A 3 -15.08 53.94 -9.15
C LYS A 3 -14.73 53.70 -7.68
N LYS A 4 -15.46 52.82 -6.98
CA LYS A 4 -14.98 52.18 -5.75
C LYS A 4 -14.33 50.87 -6.16
N SER A 5 -13.01 50.84 -6.07
CA SER A 5 -12.19 49.63 -6.16
C SER A 5 -12.48 48.78 -4.91
N LEU A 6 -12.94 47.55 -5.11
CA LEU A 6 -12.88 46.50 -4.09
C LEU A 6 -11.47 45.92 -4.18
N LEU A 7 -10.61 46.27 -3.23
CA LEU A 7 -9.33 45.64 -3.04
C LEU A 7 -9.59 44.33 -2.28
N SER A 8 -9.59 43.20 -2.99
CA SER A 8 -9.59 41.87 -2.37
C SER A 8 -8.21 41.59 -1.80
N LEU A 9 -8.05 41.74 -0.48
CA LEU A 9 -6.90 41.22 0.23
C LEU A 9 -6.93 39.68 0.16
N LEU A 10 -6.07 39.10 -0.68
CA LEU A 10 -5.66 37.71 -0.58
C LEU A 10 -4.82 37.57 0.69
N LEU A 11 -5.46 37.12 1.77
CA LEU A 11 -4.75 36.61 2.95
C LEU A 11 -4.17 35.24 2.56
N SER A 12 -2.96 35.23 1.99
CA SER A 12 -2.15 34.01 1.94
C SER A 12 -1.72 33.69 3.37
N GLY A 13 -2.54 32.89 4.05
CA GLY A 13 -2.27 32.39 5.39
C GLY A 13 -1.09 31.44 5.37
N LEU A 14 0.12 32.00 5.48
CA LEU A 14 1.26 31.31 6.02
C LEU A 14 0.93 31.06 7.51
N MET A 15 0.42 29.87 7.86
CA MET A 15 0.31 29.46 9.26
C MET A 15 1.73 29.29 9.81
N ILE A 16 2.33 30.39 10.25
CA ILE A 16 3.39 30.36 11.24
C ILE A 16 2.67 30.07 12.56
N PHE A 17 2.72 28.81 13.01
CA PHE A 17 2.43 28.49 14.40
C PHE A 17 3.55 29.08 15.27
N THR A 18 3.41 30.33 15.70
CA THR A 18 4.01 30.76 16.95
C THR A 18 2.93 30.61 18.02
N SER A 19 2.70 29.37 18.47
CA SER A 19 2.13 29.21 19.81
C SER A 19 3.23 29.58 20.80
N ILE A 20 3.03 30.71 21.49
CA ILE A 20 3.73 30.94 22.75
C ILE A 20 3.12 29.92 23.72
N CYS A 21 3.72 28.73 23.75
CA CYS A 21 3.47 27.76 24.81
C CYS A 21 4.14 28.32 26.08
N PRO A 22 3.53 28.24 27.27
CA PRO A 22 4.26 28.45 28.52
C PRO A 22 5.49 27.53 28.50
N ALA A 23 6.62 28.00 29.01
CA ALA A 23 7.93 27.34 28.94
C ALA A 23 7.91 25.90 29.49
N SER A 24 7.42 24.95 28.70
CA SER A 24 7.65 23.53 28.84
C SER A 24 9.07 23.28 28.33
N ALA A 25 9.87 22.53 29.09
CA ALA A 25 11.20 22.10 28.68
C ALA A 25 11.17 21.62 27.23
N SER A 26 12.17 22.00 26.42
CA SER A 26 12.25 21.55 25.03
C SER A 26 12.13 20.02 24.98
N PRO A 27 11.55 19.41 23.93
CA PRO A 27 11.42 17.96 23.85
C PRO A 27 12.75 17.21 24.09
N SER A 28 13.89 17.84 23.80
CA SER A 28 15.24 17.34 24.12
C SER A 28 15.54 17.18 25.62
N GLU A 29 14.88 17.95 26.49
CA GLU A 29 15.08 18.01 27.96
C GLU A 29 13.97 17.29 28.75
N SER A 30 12.93 16.81 28.08
CA SER A 30 11.84 16.06 28.72
C SER A 30 12.32 14.75 29.37
N ASN A 31 11.72 14.40 30.51
CA ASN A 31 11.92 13.12 31.20
C ASN A 31 11.07 11.98 30.60
N ASP A 32 10.08 12.29 29.75
CA ASP A 32 9.26 11.30 29.06
C ASP A 32 10.09 10.65 27.94
N ILE A 33 10.68 9.47 28.20
CA ILE A 33 11.52 8.75 27.21
C ILE A 33 10.66 7.96 26.22
N TYR A 34 9.80 7.11 26.75
CA TYR A 34 8.85 6.32 25.97
C TYR A 34 7.65 5.91 26.83
N LYS A 35 6.53 5.59 26.18
CA LYS A 35 5.34 5.06 26.83
C LYS A 35 4.66 4.06 25.92
N VAL A 36 4.20 2.97 26.51
CA VAL A 36 3.38 1.96 25.84
C VAL A 36 2.04 1.90 26.56
N THR A 37 0.93 2.01 25.83
CA THR A 37 -0.41 2.07 26.42
C THR A 37 -1.37 1.14 25.69
N SER A 38 -1.78 0.08 26.37
CA SER A 38 -2.85 -0.80 25.91
C SER A 38 -4.18 -0.08 26.05
N THR A 39 -5.04 -0.17 25.04
CA THR A 39 -6.35 0.50 25.07
C THR A 39 -7.43 -0.32 24.38
N SER A 40 -8.68 0.06 24.58
CA SER A 40 -9.81 -0.49 23.86
C SER A 40 -9.81 -0.02 22.39
N GLY A 41 -10.44 -0.79 21.51
CA GLY A 41 -10.57 -0.43 20.09
C GLY A 41 -10.68 -1.65 19.22
N ALA A 42 -10.88 -1.43 17.92
CA ALA A 42 -11.07 -2.50 16.96
C ALA A 42 -9.81 -3.35 16.81
N SER A 43 -9.97 -4.65 17.05
CA SER A 43 -8.93 -5.64 16.86
C SER A 43 -8.57 -5.81 15.39
N SER A 44 -7.28 -5.78 15.10
CA SER A 44 -6.73 -6.04 13.78
C SER A 44 -5.29 -6.58 13.90
N ASN A 45 -4.52 -6.57 12.81
CA ASN A 45 -3.14 -7.02 12.85
C ASN A 45 -2.24 -6.16 11.97
N THR A 46 -1.66 -5.13 12.57
CA THR A 46 -0.78 -4.18 11.90
C THR A 46 0.69 -4.35 12.28
N ILE A 47 0.99 -5.08 13.35
CA ILE A 47 2.36 -5.28 13.86
C ILE A 47 3.24 -6.03 12.85
N HIS A 48 4.46 -5.54 12.60
CA HIS A 48 5.43 -6.16 11.67
C HIS A 48 4.92 -6.38 10.25
N GLN A 49 3.87 -5.65 9.84
CA GLN A 49 3.27 -5.76 8.52
C GLN A 49 3.87 -4.70 7.59
N THR A 50 4.07 -5.08 6.32
CA THR A 50 4.53 -4.16 5.27
C THR A 50 3.47 -4.02 4.19
N GLY A 51 3.29 -2.80 3.69
CA GLY A 51 2.44 -2.52 2.54
C GLY A 51 3.14 -2.76 1.20
N THR A 52 4.41 -3.19 1.23
CA THR A 52 5.33 -3.22 0.10
C THR A 52 6.12 -4.53 0.05
N ASP A 53 6.53 -4.91 -1.16
CA ASP A 53 7.56 -5.90 -1.44
C ASP A 53 8.44 -5.43 -2.62
N PHE A 54 9.39 -6.26 -3.08
CA PHE A 54 10.27 -5.95 -4.21
C PHE A 54 9.61 -6.08 -5.60
N TYR A 55 8.29 -6.20 -5.65
CA TYR A 55 7.50 -6.15 -6.87
C TYR A 55 6.60 -4.92 -6.89
N TYR A 56 5.83 -4.69 -5.83
CA TYR A 56 4.95 -3.51 -5.75
C TYR A 56 4.46 -3.23 -4.33
N GLN A 57 3.97 -2.00 -4.15
CA GLN A 57 3.21 -1.57 -3.00
C GLN A 57 1.71 -1.82 -3.20
N THR A 58 0.96 -1.87 -2.10
CA THR A 58 -0.49 -1.82 -2.06
C THR A 58 -0.97 -0.60 -1.28
N PRO A 59 -2.21 -0.11 -1.51
CA PRO A 59 -2.79 0.97 -0.72
C PRO A 59 -2.64 0.76 0.80
N GLN A 60 -2.24 1.80 1.51
CA GLN A 60 -2.10 1.77 2.96
C GLN A 60 -3.46 1.61 3.62
N THR A 61 -3.52 0.82 4.69
CA THR A 61 -4.79 0.47 5.35
C THR A 61 -4.88 0.98 6.78
N ALA A 62 -3.81 1.53 7.35
CA ALA A 62 -3.72 1.92 8.75
C ALA A 62 -3.13 3.33 8.87
N TYR A 63 -3.84 4.20 9.57
CA TYR A 63 -3.53 5.62 9.67
C TYR A 63 -3.77 6.11 11.09
N LEU A 64 -2.92 7.04 11.51
CA LEU A 64 -3.06 7.77 12.75
C LEU A 64 -2.95 9.26 12.44
N THR A 65 -3.89 10.04 12.94
CA THR A 65 -3.91 11.50 12.75
C THR A 65 -3.94 12.17 14.12
N PRO A 66 -2.94 12.99 14.47
CA PRO A 66 -3.03 13.85 15.64
C PRO A 66 -4.07 14.95 15.38
N LEU A 67 -4.91 15.24 16.37
CA LEU A 67 -5.95 16.25 16.29
C LEU A 67 -5.50 17.53 17.00
N ALA A 68 -6.02 18.68 16.59
CA ALA A 68 -5.63 19.99 17.12
C ALA A 68 -5.81 20.11 18.65
N ASN A 69 -6.77 19.39 19.23
CA ASN A 69 -7.03 19.33 20.67
C ASN A 69 -6.12 18.35 21.44
N GLY A 70 -5.09 17.78 20.79
CA GLY A 70 -4.16 16.82 21.39
C GLY A 70 -4.67 15.37 21.41
N ASN A 71 -5.88 15.11 20.92
CA ASN A 71 -6.42 13.78 20.75
C ASN A 71 -5.86 13.11 19.50
N TYR A 72 -6.21 11.83 19.29
CA TYR A 72 -5.80 11.08 18.12
C TYR A 72 -7.01 10.46 17.41
N GLU A 73 -6.95 10.41 16.09
CA GLU A 73 -7.88 9.65 15.28
C GLU A 73 -7.13 8.51 14.58
N ARG A 74 -7.51 7.27 14.92
CA ARG A 74 -7.09 6.08 14.20
C ARG A 74 -8.11 5.78 13.12
N LEU A 75 -7.67 5.65 11.88
CA LEU A 75 -8.49 5.10 10.80
C LEU A 75 -7.84 3.83 10.26
N GLU A 76 -8.61 2.75 10.18
CA GLU A 76 -8.13 1.49 9.63
C GLU A 76 -9.16 0.81 8.71
N TYR A 77 -8.69 0.34 7.56
CA TYR A 77 -9.43 -0.56 6.67
C TYR A 77 -9.18 -2.02 7.07
N ILE A 78 -10.20 -2.64 7.69
CA ILE A 78 -10.15 -3.98 8.29
C ILE A 78 -11.26 -4.84 7.69
N ASP A 79 -10.91 -5.92 6.96
CA ASP A 79 -11.87 -6.90 6.44
C ASP A 79 -13.08 -6.26 5.71
N GLU A 80 -12.84 -5.35 4.77
CA GLU A 80 -13.88 -4.60 4.02
C GLU A 80 -14.68 -3.57 4.86
N ASN A 81 -14.22 -3.23 6.06
CA ASN A 81 -14.81 -2.20 6.92
C ASN A 81 -13.82 -1.05 7.14
N ILE A 82 -14.29 0.18 7.09
CA ILE A 82 -13.51 1.36 7.50
C ILE A 82 -13.90 1.67 8.94
N ILE A 83 -12.97 1.47 9.86
CA ILE A 83 -13.15 1.76 11.26
C ILE A 83 -12.41 3.05 11.58
N CYS A 84 -13.10 3.98 12.21
CA CYS A 84 -12.51 5.24 12.66
C CYS A 84 -12.74 5.40 14.17
N GLU A 85 -11.67 5.57 14.92
CA GLU A 85 -11.66 5.61 16.38
C GLU A 85 -10.95 6.86 16.89
N THR A 86 -11.59 7.58 17.79
CA THR A 86 -11.01 8.75 18.45
C THR A 86 -10.54 8.38 19.84
N TYR A 87 -9.33 8.80 20.18
CA TYR A 87 -8.66 8.56 21.45
C TYR A 87 -8.29 9.89 22.09
N ASP A 88 -8.39 10.00 23.41
CA ASP A 88 -7.85 11.17 24.11
C ASP A 88 -6.31 11.19 24.08
N SER A 89 -5.72 12.27 24.59
CA SER A 89 -4.26 12.45 24.72
C SER A 89 -3.57 11.38 25.59
N SER A 90 -4.34 10.66 26.42
CA SER A 90 -3.89 9.52 27.23
C SER A 90 -4.13 8.16 26.56
N PHE A 91 -4.55 8.17 25.29
CA PHE A 91 -4.89 6.99 24.47
C PHE A 91 -6.11 6.20 24.96
N LYS A 92 -7.01 6.80 25.75
CA LYS A 92 -8.30 6.17 26.10
C LYS A 92 -9.26 6.32 24.92
N LEU A 93 -9.89 5.22 24.52
CA LEU A 93 -10.90 5.24 23.46
C LEU A 93 -12.10 6.11 23.88
N LEU A 94 -12.45 7.09 23.05
CA LEU A 94 -13.59 7.98 23.23
C LEU A 94 -14.78 7.58 22.36
N LYS A 95 -14.52 7.24 21.09
CA LYS A 95 -15.56 7.00 20.09
C LYS A 95 -15.09 6.02 19.03
N THR A 96 -15.98 5.14 18.58
CA THR A 96 -15.80 4.28 17.40
C THR A 96 -16.90 4.58 16.38
N ARG A 97 -16.52 4.68 15.11
CA ARG A 97 -17.41 4.86 13.96
C ARG A 97 -17.07 3.84 12.88
N LYS A 98 -18.09 3.42 12.13
CA LYS A 98 -17.92 2.67 10.88
C LYS A 98 -18.29 3.58 9.72
N ILE A 99 -17.39 3.74 8.76
CA ILE A 99 -17.63 4.57 7.57
C ILE A 99 -18.04 3.65 6.41
N PRO A 100 -19.15 3.95 5.70
CA PRO A 100 -19.61 3.11 4.60
C PRO A 100 -18.64 3.15 3.43
N PHE A 101 -18.55 2.03 2.73
CA PHE A 101 -17.77 1.89 1.51
C PHE A 101 -18.60 2.36 0.31
N GLU A 102 -18.05 3.23 -0.54
CA GLU A 102 -18.82 3.79 -1.66
C GLU A 102 -18.53 3.14 -3.02
N LEU A 103 -17.32 2.60 -3.23
CA LEU A 103 -16.99 1.75 -4.38
C LEU A 103 -16.21 0.52 -3.93
N SER A 104 -16.12 -0.51 -4.77
CA SER A 104 -15.63 -1.85 -4.41
C SER A 104 -14.14 -2.01 -4.04
N LEU A 105 -13.31 -0.98 -4.19
CA LEU A 105 -11.87 -1.03 -3.93
C LEU A 105 -11.45 0.12 -3.02
N TRP A 106 -10.58 -0.20 -2.05
CA TRP A 106 -9.97 0.76 -1.14
C TRP A 106 -8.77 1.42 -1.80
N GLY A 107 -8.74 2.75 -1.81
CA GLY A 107 -7.65 3.55 -2.37
C GLY A 107 -6.80 4.23 -1.30
N GLY A 108 -7.41 4.79 -0.25
CA GLY A 108 -6.65 5.44 0.82
C GLY A 108 -7.46 6.43 1.63
N TYR A 109 -6.79 7.02 2.61
CA TYR A 109 -7.32 8.08 3.47
C TYR A 109 -6.32 9.23 3.56
N PHE A 110 -6.85 10.45 3.59
CA PHE A 110 -6.10 11.66 3.87
C PHE A 110 -6.86 12.53 4.85
N SER A 111 -6.18 12.95 5.93
CA SER A 111 -6.69 13.99 6.81
C SER A 111 -6.07 15.32 6.38
N GLY A 112 -6.88 16.15 5.75
CA GLY A 112 -6.52 17.51 5.40
C GLY A 112 -6.44 18.44 6.61
N SER A 113 -6.33 19.73 6.38
CA SER A 113 -6.47 20.77 7.41
C SER A 113 -7.92 20.85 7.88
N GLU A 114 -8.84 21.07 6.93
CA GLU A 114 -10.26 21.31 7.22
C GLU A 114 -11.13 20.05 7.07
N TYR A 115 -10.73 19.10 6.23
CA TYR A 115 -11.58 17.99 5.82
C TYR A 115 -10.88 16.63 5.92
N ASN A 116 -11.68 15.57 5.85
CA ASN A 116 -11.21 14.20 5.72
C ASN A 116 -11.61 13.67 4.35
N TYR A 117 -10.71 12.96 3.69
CA TYR A 117 -10.92 12.43 2.35
C TYR A 117 -10.72 10.93 2.29
N LEU A 118 -11.65 10.24 1.66
CA LEU A 118 -11.54 8.81 1.34
C LEU A 118 -11.48 8.62 -0.17
N LEU A 119 -10.51 7.82 -0.60
CA LEU A 119 -10.33 7.43 -1.98
C LEU A 119 -10.82 5.99 -2.20
N PHE A 120 -11.75 5.84 -3.15
CA PHE A 120 -12.31 4.55 -3.55
C PHE A 120 -12.16 4.32 -5.05
N GLY A 121 -12.30 3.06 -5.47
CA GLY A 121 -12.30 2.70 -6.87
C GLY A 121 -13.15 1.49 -7.21
N GLN A 122 -13.37 1.25 -8.50
CA GLN A 122 -14.02 0.05 -8.99
C GLN A 122 -13.49 -0.37 -10.36
N SER A 123 -13.54 -1.68 -10.64
CA SER A 123 -13.05 -2.22 -11.91
C SER A 123 -13.94 -1.81 -13.10
N ASN A 124 -13.29 -1.54 -14.22
CA ASN A 124 -13.88 -1.21 -15.53
C ASN A 124 -13.41 -2.21 -16.59
N SER A 125 -13.80 -3.47 -16.43
CA SER A 125 -13.37 -4.56 -17.33
C SER A 125 -13.86 -4.44 -18.78
N SER A 126 -14.77 -3.50 -19.05
CA SER A 126 -15.27 -3.16 -20.39
C SER A 126 -14.50 -2.02 -21.04
N GLU A 127 -13.55 -1.39 -20.33
CA GLU A 127 -12.74 -0.27 -20.84
C GLU A 127 -13.63 0.89 -21.34
N SER A 128 -14.68 1.22 -20.57
CA SER A 128 -15.63 2.27 -20.94
C SER A 128 -15.25 3.61 -20.36
N ASN A 129 -15.18 4.64 -21.20
CA ASN A 129 -14.93 6.02 -20.77
C ASN A 129 -16.06 6.63 -19.93
N LYS A 130 -17.22 5.97 -19.87
CA LYS A 130 -18.39 6.41 -19.08
C LYS A 130 -18.46 5.75 -17.70
N LYS A 131 -17.59 4.79 -17.41
CA LYS A 131 -17.60 4.04 -16.15
C LYS A 131 -16.82 4.81 -15.10
N GLU A 132 -17.45 5.12 -13.97
CA GLU A 132 -16.76 5.63 -12.78
C GLU A 132 -15.70 4.60 -12.34
N VAL A 133 -14.46 5.05 -12.22
CA VAL A 133 -13.31 4.24 -11.84
C VAL A 133 -12.72 4.68 -10.51
N PHE A 134 -12.74 5.98 -10.21
CA PHE A 134 -12.34 6.53 -8.92
C PHE A 134 -13.47 7.37 -8.32
N ARG A 135 -13.56 7.37 -6.99
CA ARG A 135 -14.40 8.28 -6.21
C ARG A 135 -13.62 8.84 -5.04
N ILE A 136 -13.63 10.15 -4.92
CA ILE A 136 -13.08 10.87 -3.78
C ILE A 136 -14.26 11.36 -2.95
N VAL A 137 -14.33 11.00 -1.68
CA VAL A 137 -15.43 11.41 -0.79
C VAL A 137 -14.88 12.34 0.27
N LYS A 138 -15.52 13.50 0.40
CA LYS A 138 -15.18 14.55 1.36
C LYS A 138 -16.09 14.47 2.58
N TYR A 139 -15.48 14.53 3.75
CA TYR A 139 -16.13 14.59 5.05
C TYR A 139 -15.63 15.80 5.83
N ASP A 140 -16.44 16.31 6.75
CA ASP A 140 -15.92 17.18 7.80
C ASP A 140 -15.06 16.37 8.81
N LYS A 141 -14.41 17.06 9.74
CA LYS A 141 -13.63 16.40 10.81
C LYS A 141 -14.48 15.57 11.77
N ASN A 142 -15.80 15.77 11.79
CA ASN A 142 -16.74 14.96 12.58
C ASN A 142 -17.22 13.69 11.85
N TRP A 143 -16.78 13.50 10.60
CA TRP A 143 -17.17 12.42 9.69
C TRP A 143 -18.61 12.50 9.17
N ASN A 144 -19.17 13.70 9.09
CA ASN A 144 -20.35 13.94 8.29
C ASN A 144 -19.93 14.02 6.81
N ARG A 145 -20.56 13.19 5.97
CA ARG A 145 -20.29 13.19 4.52
C ARG A 145 -20.78 14.52 3.92
N ILE A 146 -19.89 15.26 3.28
CA ILE A 146 -20.19 16.56 2.67
C ILE A 146 -20.51 16.39 1.18
N ASN A 147 -19.57 15.84 0.40
CA ASN A 147 -19.67 15.77 -1.05
C ASN A 147 -18.74 14.67 -1.62
N SER A 148 -18.75 14.44 -2.93
CA SER A 148 -17.86 13.50 -3.59
C SER A 148 -17.55 13.91 -5.03
N CYS A 149 -16.32 13.63 -5.48
CA CYS A 149 -15.90 13.75 -6.87
C CYS A 149 -15.82 12.37 -7.53
N SER A 150 -16.49 12.17 -8.67
CA SER A 150 -16.45 10.95 -9.47
C SER A 150 -15.56 11.13 -10.69
N ILE A 151 -14.68 10.18 -10.96
CA ILE A 151 -13.80 10.19 -12.12
C ILE A 151 -14.13 9.00 -13.01
N ASN A 152 -14.54 9.30 -14.25
CA ASN A 152 -14.94 8.29 -15.23
C ASN A 152 -13.82 8.03 -16.23
N GLY A 153 -13.62 6.77 -16.60
CA GLY A 153 -12.96 6.45 -17.85
C GLY A 153 -11.48 6.76 -18.00
N ALA A 154 -10.79 7.23 -16.95
CA ALA A 154 -9.43 7.76 -16.90
C ALA A 154 -8.33 6.75 -17.31
N ASN A 155 -8.41 6.24 -18.54
CA ASN A 155 -7.59 5.16 -19.08
C ASN A 155 -7.43 3.99 -18.09
N THR A 156 -8.49 3.61 -17.35
CA THR A 156 -8.37 2.73 -16.19
C THR A 156 -9.27 1.52 -16.29
N CYS A 157 -8.68 0.33 -16.26
CA CYS A 157 -9.36 -0.95 -16.11
C CYS A 157 -9.47 -1.37 -14.63
N ILE A 158 -8.40 -1.22 -13.84
CA ILE A 158 -8.39 -1.54 -12.41
C ILE A 158 -7.61 -0.47 -11.63
N PRO A 159 -8.29 0.36 -10.82
CA PRO A 159 -7.65 1.26 -9.86
C PRO A 159 -6.75 0.53 -8.86
N PHE A 160 -5.66 1.17 -8.42
CA PHE A 160 -4.81 0.71 -7.32
C PHE A 160 -4.15 -0.66 -7.54
N HIS A 161 -4.04 -1.10 -8.79
CA HIS A 161 -3.50 -2.41 -9.09
C HIS A 161 -1.97 -2.36 -9.23
N ALA A 162 -1.30 -3.04 -8.31
CA ALA A 162 0.16 -3.13 -8.23
C ALA A 162 0.84 -1.76 -8.01
N GLY A 163 0.34 -0.98 -7.05
CA GLY A 163 0.98 0.24 -6.57
C GLY A 163 0.22 0.81 -5.38
N SER A 164 0.61 2.00 -4.94
CA SER A 164 -0.01 2.68 -3.81
C SER A 164 -0.87 3.86 -4.28
N ALA A 165 -1.45 4.56 -3.31
CA ALA A 165 -2.03 5.87 -3.50
C ALA A 165 -1.58 6.72 -2.32
N ASP A 166 -1.24 7.97 -2.61
CA ASP A 166 -0.81 8.95 -1.63
C ASP A 166 -1.45 10.30 -1.96
N MET A 167 -1.62 11.14 -0.95
CA MET A 167 -2.39 12.37 -1.05
C MET A 167 -1.73 13.51 -0.28
N THR A 168 -1.88 14.72 -0.81
CA THR A 168 -1.48 15.95 -0.14
C THR A 168 -2.43 17.09 -0.52
N GLU A 169 -2.42 18.19 0.20
CA GLU A 169 -3.24 19.35 -0.12
C GLU A 169 -2.43 20.65 -0.04
N THR A 170 -2.75 21.59 -0.93
CA THR A 170 -2.28 22.96 -0.86
C THR A 170 -3.19 23.84 -1.70
N ASN A 171 -3.29 25.13 -1.36
CA ASN A 171 -3.98 26.14 -2.15
C ASN A 171 -5.44 25.76 -2.50
N GLY A 172 -6.18 25.20 -1.55
CA GLY A 172 -7.58 24.78 -1.71
C GLY A 172 -7.78 23.60 -2.68
N LYS A 173 -6.72 22.83 -2.94
CA LYS A 173 -6.72 21.67 -3.83
C LYS A 173 -6.17 20.44 -3.12
N LEU A 174 -6.87 19.32 -3.31
CA LEU A 174 -6.42 17.99 -2.94
C LEU A 174 -5.72 17.35 -4.14
N TYR A 175 -4.47 16.94 -3.95
CA TYR A 175 -3.66 16.25 -4.94
C TYR A 175 -3.59 14.77 -4.58
N ILE A 176 -3.89 13.92 -5.56
CA ILE A 176 -3.97 12.47 -5.38
C ILE A 176 -3.06 11.83 -6.41
N HIS A 177 -2.03 11.12 -5.95
CA HIS A 177 -1.08 10.43 -6.80
C HIS A 177 -1.16 8.93 -6.55
N THR A 178 -1.49 8.16 -7.57
CA THR A 178 -1.90 6.75 -7.43
C THR A 178 -1.51 5.93 -8.65
N CYS A 179 -1.74 4.62 -8.63
CA CYS A 179 -1.58 3.75 -9.80
C CYS A 179 -2.91 3.22 -10.36
N HIS A 180 -2.81 2.66 -11.57
CA HIS A 180 -3.87 1.89 -12.22
C HIS A 180 -3.32 0.79 -13.14
N GLU A 181 -4.14 -0.24 -13.42
CA GLU A 181 -4.02 -1.05 -14.62
C GLU A 181 -4.84 -0.38 -15.74
N MET A 182 -4.16 -0.01 -16.82
CA MET A 182 -4.70 0.79 -17.92
C MET A 182 -5.63 0.02 -18.85
N TYR A 183 -6.22 0.70 -19.82
CA TYR A 183 -6.83 0.04 -20.97
C TYR A 183 -5.80 -0.74 -21.80
N LYS A 184 -6.32 -1.54 -22.73
CA LYS A 184 -5.49 -2.35 -23.61
C LYS A 184 -4.73 -1.46 -24.59
N THR A 185 -3.40 -1.55 -24.56
CA THR A 185 -2.51 -0.94 -25.55
C THR A 185 -2.50 -1.75 -26.84
N GLU A 186 -1.85 -1.22 -27.88
CA GLU A 186 -1.75 -1.85 -29.22
C GLU A 186 -1.14 -3.26 -29.18
N ASP A 187 -0.26 -3.52 -28.21
CA ASP A 187 0.35 -4.83 -27.99
C ASP A 187 -0.63 -5.88 -27.39
N GLY A 188 -1.86 -5.47 -27.07
CA GLY A 188 -2.93 -6.32 -26.56
C GLY A 188 -2.87 -6.62 -25.07
N TYR A 189 -2.02 -5.90 -24.31
CA TYR A 189 -1.90 -6.04 -22.85
C TYR A 189 -2.49 -4.83 -22.11
N HIS A 190 -2.84 -5.04 -20.83
CA HIS A 190 -3.04 -3.93 -19.92
C HIS A 190 -1.72 -3.71 -19.17
N HIS A 191 -1.20 -2.51 -19.22
CA HIS A 191 -0.02 -2.12 -18.45
C HIS A 191 -0.43 -1.41 -17.16
N GLN A 192 0.49 -1.38 -16.20
CA GLN A 192 0.35 -0.56 -15.01
C GLN A 192 1.03 0.78 -15.26
N ALA A 193 0.55 1.84 -14.62
CA ALA A 193 1.19 3.16 -14.62
C ALA A 193 0.73 3.97 -13.40
N ASN A 194 1.40 5.08 -13.16
CA ASN A 194 0.89 6.11 -12.26
C ASN A 194 -0.18 6.97 -12.94
N CYS A 195 -1.02 7.60 -12.13
CA CYS A 195 -1.93 8.66 -12.54
C CYS A 195 -2.09 9.66 -11.39
N THR A 196 -2.41 10.91 -11.75
CA THR A 196 -2.56 12.01 -10.80
C THR A 196 -3.88 12.74 -11.03
N PHE A 197 -4.56 13.10 -9.95
CA PHE A 197 -5.78 13.90 -9.96
C PHE A 197 -5.62 15.09 -9.02
N VAL A 198 -6.10 16.26 -9.45
CA VAL A 198 -6.13 17.49 -8.67
C VAL A 198 -7.58 17.90 -8.52
N ILE A 199 -8.07 17.87 -7.28
CA ILE A 199 -9.48 18.11 -6.95
C ILE A 199 -9.58 19.45 -6.24
N ASN A 200 -10.45 20.33 -6.73
CA ASN A 200 -10.81 21.54 -6.00
C ASN A 200 -11.57 21.14 -4.72
N GLU A 201 -11.06 21.52 -3.56
CA GLU A 201 -11.66 21.08 -2.30
C GLU A 201 -13.04 21.69 -2.06
N ASN A 202 -13.28 22.91 -2.54
CA ASN A 202 -14.56 23.60 -2.35
C ASN A 202 -15.66 23.02 -3.23
N SER A 203 -15.40 22.92 -4.55
CA SER A 203 -16.40 22.45 -5.50
C SER A 203 -16.47 20.92 -5.59
N MET A 204 -15.41 20.21 -5.17
CA MET A 204 -15.23 18.77 -5.38
C MET A 204 -15.32 18.37 -6.85
N ILE A 205 -14.70 19.17 -7.72
CA ILE A 205 -14.55 18.94 -9.15
C ILE A 205 -13.07 18.75 -9.48
N VAL A 206 -12.76 17.97 -10.51
CA VAL A 206 -11.40 17.81 -11.04
C VAL A 206 -10.95 19.12 -11.69
N ASP A 207 -9.95 19.77 -11.10
CA ASP A 207 -9.28 20.96 -11.66
C ASP A 207 -8.22 20.57 -12.70
N ASP A 208 -7.53 19.46 -12.47
CA ASP A 208 -6.51 18.92 -13.36
C ASP A 208 -6.35 17.41 -13.17
N SER A 209 -5.83 16.72 -14.19
CA SER A 209 -5.53 15.29 -14.10
C SER A 209 -4.56 14.85 -15.17
N PHE A 210 -3.80 13.79 -14.89
CA PHE A 210 -2.93 13.18 -15.87
C PHE A 210 -2.86 11.65 -15.69
N TYR A 211 -3.16 10.93 -16.77
CA TYR A 211 -3.22 9.47 -16.83
C TYR A 211 -2.90 8.92 -18.24
N ASP A 212 -2.33 9.77 -19.09
CA ASP A 212 -1.98 9.43 -20.46
C ASP A 212 -0.64 8.70 -20.52
N ILE A 213 -0.46 7.88 -21.55
CA ILE A 213 0.77 7.11 -21.77
C ILE A 213 1.81 8.05 -22.38
N MET A 214 2.79 8.47 -21.58
CA MET A 214 3.84 9.40 -22.00
C MET A 214 5.21 8.93 -21.49
N ASN A 215 6.09 9.85 -21.10
CA ASN A 215 7.39 9.57 -20.52
C ASN A 215 7.57 10.40 -19.23
N HIS A 216 8.70 10.22 -18.55
CA HIS A 216 8.94 10.85 -17.25
C HIS A 216 9.01 12.39 -17.30
N SER A 217 9.23 13.03 -18.46
CA SER A 217 9.16 14.50 -18.57
C SER A 217 7.75 15.05 -18.36
N TYR A 218 6.74 14.19 -18.38
CA TYR A 218 5.35 14.53 -18.06
C TYR A 218 4.94 14.02 -16.66
N GLY A 219 5.89 13.49 -15.89
CA GLY A 219 5.64 12.80 -14.62
C GLY A 219 5.01 11.41 -14.80
N TYR A 220 4.99 10.85 -16.02
CA TYR A 220 4.51 9.50 -16.27
C TYR A 220 5.60 8.46 -15.99
N VAL A 221 5.24 7.39 -15.27
CA VAL A 221 6.08 6.22 -15.05
C VAL A 221 5.31 4.96 -15.40
N SER A 222 5.84 4.23 -16.39
CA SER A 222 5.29 2.93 -16.79
C SER A 222 5.61 1.89 -15.72
N HIS A 223 4.64 0.99 -15.48
CA HIS A 223 4.72 -0.05 -14.46
C HIS A 223 5.13 0.56 -13.11
N SER A 224 4.50 1.70 -12.78
CA SER A 224 4.74 2.39 -11.53
C SER A 224 4.11 1.63 -10.36
N PHE A 225 4.98 1.13 -9.48
CA PHE A 225 4.70 0.15 -8.45
C PHE A 225 4.68 0.73 -7.03
N SER A 226 4.99 2.00 -6.86
CA SER A 226 4.79 2.76 -5.62
C SER A 226 4.75 4.25 -5.95
N GLN A 227 3.81 4.97 -5.37
CA GLN A 227 3.57 6.40 -5.58
C GLN A 227 3.71 7.13 -4.24
N LYS A 228 4.39 8.27 -4.25
CA LYS A 228 4.49 9.17 -3.10
C LYS A 228 4.24 10.60 -3.55
N ILE A 229 3.60 11.41 -2.70
CA ILE A 229 3.35 12.81 -2.98
C ILE A 229 3.55 13.66 -1.72
N SER A 230 4.11 14.86 -1.89
CA SER A 230 4.24 15.86 -0.82
C SER A 230 4.19 17.27 -1.41
N THR A 231 4.02 18.28 -0.56
CA THR A 231 3.97 19.68 -0.96
C THR A 231 4.66 20.56 0.07
N ASP A 232 5.26 21.64 -0.40
CA ASP A 232 5.78 22.72 0.44
C ASP A 232 4.91 23.99 0.39
N GLY A 233 3.72 23.87 -0.20
CA GLY A 233 2.79 24.98 -0.42
C GLY A 233 2.89 25.55 -1.84
N ASN A 234 4.09 25.61 -2.42
CA ASN A 234 4.35 26.21 -3.74
C ASN A 234 4.54 25.17 -4.85
N ASN A 235 5.01 23.98 -4.49
CA ASN A 235 5.29 22.92 -5.43
C ASN A 235 4.76 21.58 -4.94
N ILE A 236 4.39 20.73 -5.89
CA ILE A 236 4.02 19.33 -5.71
C ILE A 236 5.21 18.46 -6.05
N TYR A 237 5.63 17.66 -5.09
CA TYR A 237 6.75 16.72 -5.18
C TYR A 237 6.19 15.32 -5.30
N ARG A 238 6.62 14.56 -6.31
CA ARG A 238 6.21 13.17 -6.52
C ARG A 238 7.42 12.27 -6.63
N ALA A 239 7.28 11.04 -6.15
CA ALA A 239 8.23 9.98 -6.41
C ALA A 239 7.51 8.70 -6.80
N ASP A 240 8.09 7.99 -7.77
CA ASP A 240 7.54 6.76 -8.34
C ASP A 240 8.62 5.67 -8.41
N LEU A 241 8.27 4.44 -8.06
CA LEU A 241 9.10 3.25 -8.34
C LEU A 241 8.61 2.59 -9.62
N GLY A 242 9.36 2.67 -10.72
CA GLY A 242 9.03 2.07 -12.01
C GLY A 242 9.97 0.92 -12.39
N ASP A 243 9.46 -0.07 -13.12
CA ASP A 243 10.28 -1.13 -13.71
C ASP A 243 10.57 -0.95 -15.21
N ALA A 244 9.97 0.10 -15.81
CA ALA A 244 10.04 0.44 -17.23
C ALA A 244 9.79 1.95 -17.45
N TYR A 245 10.60 2.57 -18.31
CA TYR A 245 10.44 3.97 -18.77
C TYR A 245 10.18 5.01 -17.64
N PRO A 246 11.10 5.20 -16.69
CA PRO A 246 12.37 4.49 -16.51
C PRO A 246 12.27 3.32 -15.52
N ARG A 247 13.25 2.40 -15.59
CA ARG A 247 13.46 1.39 -14.56
C ARG A 247 14.27 2.00 -13.42
N GLY A 248 13.59 2.55 -12.43
CA GLY A 248 14.23 3.34 -11.39
C GLY A 248 13.23 3.90 -10.39
N ILE A 249 13.76 4.70 -9.46
CA ILE A 249 12.99 5.60 -8.63
C ILE A 249 13.09 6.98 -9.25
N THR A 250 11.96 7.53 -9.64
CA THR A 250 11.89 8.87 -10.22
C THR A 250 11.48 9.89 -9.17
N PHE A 251 11.84 11.14 -9.43
CA PHE A 251 11.45 12.30 -8.65
C PHE A 251 11.00 13.40 -9.60
N SER A 252 9.83 13.99 -9.35
CA SER A 252 9.34 15.11 -10.14
C SER A 252 8.78 16.23 -9.28
N VAL A 253 8.93 17.46 -9.75
CA VAL A 253 8.45 18.67 -9.08
C VAL A 253 7.62 19.50 -10.04
N THR A 254 6.44 19.90 -9.62
CA THR A 254 5.51 20.70 -10.41
C THR A 254 5.05 21.90 -9.61
N ASN A 255 5.21 23.11 -10.15
CA ASN A 255 4.72 24.31 -9.49
C ASN A 255 3.19 24.28 -9.47
N ILE A 256 2.55 24.74 -8.39
CA ILE A 256 1.08 24.69 -8.26
C ILE A 256 0.33 25.50 -9.33
N ASN A 257 1.02 26.43 -10.01
CA ASN A 257 0.46 27.24 -11.09
C ASN A 257 0.58 26.57 -12.47
N ASN A 258 1.38 25.51 -12.60
CA ASN A 258 1.53 24.75 -13.84
C ASN A 258 0.51 23.61 -13.91
N LYS A 259 0.37 23.02 -15.09
CA LYS A 259 -0.36 21.76 -15.24
C LYS A 259 0.39 20.63 -14.55
N ILE A 260 -0.34 19.67 -13.98
CA ILE A 260 0.24 18.57 -13.19
C ILE A 260 1.15 17.65 -14.04
N TYR A 261 1.02 17.71 -15.37
CA TYR A 261 1.84 17.00 -16.34
C TYR A 261 3.00 17.83 -16.91
N GLU A 262 3.24 19.04 -16.38
CA GLU A 262 4.35 19.92 -16.76
C GLU A 262 5.33 20.11 -15.58
N PRO A 263 5.97 19.03 -15.10
CA PRO A 263 6.99 19.16 -14.08
C PRO A 263 8.18 19.96 -14.61
N HIS A 264 8.68 20.91 -13.82
CA HIS A 264 9.89 21.67 -14.15
C HIS A 264 11.17 20.95 -13.71
N ILE A 265 11.04 19.91 -12.86
CA ILE A 265 12.11 18.98 -12.50
C ILE A 265 11.57 17.57 -12.71
N TYR A 266 12.31 16.72 -13.41
CA TYR A 266 11.96 15.32 -13.65
C TYR A 266 13.24 14.48 -13.78
N GLU A 267 13.55 13.64 -12.78
CA GLU A 267 14.81 12.89 -12.74
C GLU A 267 14.59 11.43 -12.36
N SER A 268 15.42 10.52 -12.88
CA SER A 268 15.63 9.19 -12.30
C SER A 268 16.68 9.32 -11.20
N VAL A 269 16.24 9.41 -9.95
CA VAL A 269 17.15 9.63 -8.82
C VAL A 269 17.86 8.35 -8.37
N ILE A 270 17.28 7.17 -8.64
CA ILE A 270 17.96 5.88 -8.44
C ILE A 270 17.68 4.98 -9.63
N ASP A 271 18.71 4.59 -10.36
CA ASP A 271 18.59 3.57 -11.41
C ASP A 271 18.58 2.17 -10.82
N ILE A 272 17.66 1.33 -11.29
CA ILE A 272 17.47 -0.02 -10.77
C ILE A 272 18.00 -1.05 -11.79
N PRO A 273 18.89 -1.98 -11.38
CA PRO A 273 19.42 -2.99 -12.28
C PRO A 273 18.35 -3.98 -12.74
N GLY A 274 18.56 -4.56 -13.92
CA GLY A 274 17.69 -5.59 -14.50
C GLY A 274 17.12 -5.19 -15.86
N ASN A 275 16.38 -6.11 -16.47
CA ASN A 275 15.78 -5.86 -17.77
C ASN A 275 14.53 -4.98 -17.65
N LEU A 276 14.27 -4.15 -18.67
CA LEU A 276 13.01 -3.39 -18.79
C LEU A 276 11.79 -4.33 -18.68
N GLY A 277 10.80 -3.94 -17.87
CA GLY A 277 9.58 -4.71 -17.64
C GLY A 277 9.77 -5.97 -16.77
N GLN A 278 10.92 -6.11 -16.09
CA GLN A 278 11.12 -7.13 -15.08
C GLN A 278 10.47 -6.69 -13.76
N ASN A 279 9.27 -7.19 -13.48
CA ASN A 279 8.47 -6.78 -12.31
C ASN A 279 9.19 -6.87 -10.96
N TYR A 280 10.17 -7.76 -10.81
CA TYR A 280 11.03 -7.73 -9.64
C TYR A 280 12.02 -6.57 -9.77
N THR A 281 11.80 -5.50 -9.01
CA THR A 281 12.67 -4.32 -8.97
C THR A 281 13.87 -4.56 -8.06
N GLY A 282 13.69 -5.32 -6.98
CA GLY A 282 14.70 -5.45 -5.92
C GLY A 282 14.82 -4.19 -5.05
N PHE A 283 13.91 -3.23 -5.21
CA PHE A 283 13.84 -1.97 -4.46
C PHE A 283 12.42 -1.72 -3.98
N THR A 284 12.29 -1.04 -2.84
CA THR A 284 11.04 -0.45 -2.36
C THR A 284 11.16 1.07 -2.35
N LEU A 285 10.04 1.76 -2.54
CA LEU A 285 9.88 3.21 -2.31
C LEU A 285 8.83 3.36 -1.22
N ASP A 286 9.28 3.67 -0.01
CA ASP A 286 8.43 3.58 1.18
C ASP A 286 7.95 4.95 1.64
N SER A 287 8.73 6.01 1.45
CA SER A 287 8.42 7.36 1.92
C SER A 287 9.06 8.44 1.05
N LEU A 288 8.38 9.59 0.96
CA LEU A 288 8.91 10.88 0.50
C LEU A 288 8.55 11.90 1.57
N LYS A 289 9.55 12.59 2.13
CA LYS A 289 9.34 13.68 3.09
C LYS A 289 10.14 14.90 2.69
N LEU A 290 9.62 16.06 3.07
CA LEU A 290 10.22 17.36 2.81
C LEU A 290 10.62 17.99 4.14
N ASN A 291 11.70 18.75 4.10
CA ASN A 291 12.05 19.74 5.13
C ASN A 291 12.04 21.13 4.50
N GLN A 292 12.74 22.11 5.08
CA GLN A 292 12.74 23.48 4.55
C GLN A 292 13.30 23.53 3.11
N ASN A 293 14.51 23.01 2.89
CA ASN A 293 15.21 23.11 1.61
C ASN A 293 15.39 21.78 0.87
N HIS A 294 15.24 20.66 1.57
CA HIS A 294 15.57 19.33 1.06
C HIS A 294 14.35 18.42 0.94
N TYR A 295 14.44 17.43 0.06
CA TYR A 295 13.59 16.25 0.07
C TYR A 295 14.41 15.03 0.52
N MET A 296 13.72 14.02 1.02
CA MET A 296 14.30 12.72 1.29
C MET A 296 13.32 11.61 0.96
N ILE A 297 13.83 10.61 0.26
CA ILE A 297 13.18 9.36 -0.09
C ILE A 297 13.85 8.25 0.71
N SER A 298 13.07 7.28 1.19
CA SER A 298 13.61 6.08 1.85
C SER A 298 13.03 4.79 1.29
N GLY A 299 13.79 3.72 1.44
CA GLY A 299 13.35 2.37 1.13
C GLY A 299 14.39 1.33 1.46
N SER A 300 14.17 0.13 0.94
CA SER A 300 15.15 -0.95 0.95
C SER A 300 15.48 -1.39 -0.47
N GLY A 301 16.72 -1.78 -0.72
CA GLY A 301 17.19 -2.11 -2.05
C GLY A 301 18.31 -3.13 -2.06
N ILE A 302 18.57 -3.71 -3.23
CA ILE A 302 19.71 -4.59 -3.47
C ILE A 302 20.70 -3.94 -4.43
N THR A 303 21.94 -4.40 -4.43
CA THR A 303 22.93 -4.01 -5.46
C THR A 303 23.33 -5.22 -6.28
N LYS A 304 24.00 -4.98 -7.42
CA LYS A 304 24.59 -6.06 -8.24
C LYS A 304 25.53 -6.96 -7.44
N ASN A 305 26.23 -6.39 -6.46
CA ASN A 305 27.24 -7.08 -5.65
C ASN A 305 26.67 -7.62 -4.33
N ASN A 306 25.49 -7.15 -3.90
CA ASN A 306 24.83 -7.60 -2.69
C ASN A 306 23.33 -7.75 -2.91
N ILE A 307 22.89 -8.99 -3.12
CA ILE A 307 21.48 -9.36 -3.27
C ILE A 307 20.72 -9.43 -1.92
N THR A 308 21.40 -9.13 -0.81
CA THR A 308 20.76 -8.96 0.50
C THR A 308 20.23 -7.53 0.56
N PRO A 309 18.92 -7.34 0.83
CA PRO A 309 18.36 -6.01 0.95
C PRO A 309 19.03 -5.18 2.02
N ASN A 310 19.19 -3.89 1.75
CA ASN A 310 19.75 -2.89 2.64
C ASN A 310 18.89 -1.64 2.65
N VAL A 311 18.86 -0.92 3.78
CA VAL A 311 18.17 0.36 3.90
C VAL A 311 18.96 1.41 3.14
N TYR A 312 18.27 2.20 2.33
CA TYR A 312 18.83 3.34 1.65
C TYR A 312 17.98 4.60 1.86
N ILE A 313 18.60 5.74 1.66
CA ILE A 313 17.94 7.00 1.39
C ILE A 313 18.41 7.59 0.05
N ASN A 314 17.61 8.46 -0.53
CA ASN A 314 18.05 9.42 -1.53
C ASN A 314 17.60 10.80 -1.05
N CYS A 315 18.51 11.78 -1.07
CA CYS A 315 18.24 13.12 -0.59
C CYS A 315 18.97 14.15 -1.42
N GLY A 316 18.34 15.30 -1.61
CA GLY A 316 18.90 16.42 -2.35
C GLY A 316 18.13 17.70 -2.06
N SER A 317 18.62 18.80 -2.61
CA SER A 317 17.86 20.05 -2.59
C SER A 317 16.55 19.86 -3.37
N LYS A 318 15.48 20.52 -2.93
CA LYS A 318 14.20 20.58 -3.66
C LYS A 318 14.34 21.14 -5.08
N THR A 319 15.39 21.90 -5.36
CA THR A 319 15.68 22.51 -6.67
C THR A 319 16.76 21.78 -7.47
N SER A 320 17.49 20.86 -6.85
CA SER A 320 18.59 20.12 -7.47
C SER A 320 18.64 18.71 -6.90
N PRO A 321 17.86 17.77 -7.46
CA PRO A 321 17.82 16.39 -6.99
C PRO A 321 19.17 15.70 -7.10
N SER A 322 19.47 14.83 -6.13
CA SER A 322 20.70 14.05 -6.14
C SER A 322 20.47 12.71 -6.79
N SER A 323 21.44 12.23 -7.57
CA SER A 323 21.43 10.87 -8.11
C SER A 323 22.10 9.89 -7.15
N GLY A 324 21.57 8.67 -7.09
CA GLY A 324 22.12 7.54 -6.35
C GLY A 324 21.49 7.30 -4.98
N ALA A 325 21.74 6.10 -4.46
CA ALA A 325 21.31 5.68 -3.14
C ALA A 325 22.44 5.87 -2.12
N ILE A 326 22.13 6.51 -0.99
CA ILE A 326 22.98 6.53 0.21
C ILE A 326 22.57 5.34 1.07
N TRP A 327 23.44 4.33 1.16
CA TRP A 327 23.16 3.10 1.91
C TRP A 327 23.40 3.32 3.41
N ILE A 328 22.34 3.15 4.21
CA ILE A 328 22.37 3.27 5.67
C ILE A 328 22.91 1.98 6.31
N THR A 329 22.71 0.84 5.64
CA THR A 329 23.09 -0.48 6.15
C THR A 329 23.92 -1.25 5.12
N ASN A 330 24.62 -2.29 5.57
CA ASN A 330 25.39 -3.20 4.70
C ASN A 330 25.29 -4.66 5.17
N TYR A 331 24.06 -5.15 5.35
CA TYR A 331 23.79 -6.55 5.69
C TYR A 331 24.21 -7.48 4.56
N LYS A 332 24.71 -8.63 4.98
CA LYS A 332 25.04 -9.81 4.18
C LYS A 332 24.08 -10.95 4.55
N LYS A 333 23.98 -11.95 3.69
CA LYS A 333 23.17 -13.15 3.93
C LYS A 333 23.47 -13.82 5.29
N SER A 334 24.72 -13.77 5.75
CA SER A 334 25.16 -14.31 7.05
C SER A 334 24.61 -13.55 8.26
N ASN A 335 24.09 -12.33 8.09
CA ASN A 335 23.44 -11.61 9.18
C ASN A 335 22.05 -12.17 9.51
N HIS A 336 21.44 -12.96 8.61
CA HIS A 336 20.11 -13.54 8.80
C HIS A 336 19.00 -12.49 9.05
N ILE A 337 19.11 -11.32 8.41
CA ILE A 337 18.16 -10.21 8.58
C ILE A 337 17.24 -10.10 7.36
N GLU A 338 15.94 -9.95 7.63
CA GLU A 338 14.93 -9.48 6.68
C GLU A 338 14.50 -8.08 7.12
N ILE A 339 14.62 -7.09 6.24
CA ILE A 339 14.21 -5.71 6.49
C ILE A 339 12.73 -5.56 6.15
N LEU A 340 11.98 -4.90 7.03
CA LEU A 340 10.60 -4.47 6.78
C LEU A 340 10.55 -3.01 6.30
N GLN A 341 9.36 -2.56 5.91
CA GLN A 341 9.14 -1.22 5.36
C GLN A 341 9.74 -0.11 6.24
N THR A 342 10.50 0.79 5.60
CA THR A 342 11.07 1.98 6.26
C THR A 342 9.99 3.01 6.56
N LYS A 343 10.20 3.81 7.61
CA LYS A 343 9.36 4.92 8.02
C LYS A 343 10.24 6.17 8.11
N LEU A 344 9.91 7.19 7.33
CA LEU A 344 10.61 8.47 7.35
C LEU A 344 9.69 9.56 7.90
N ILE A 345 10.19 10.30 8.90
CA ILE A 345 9.44 11.34 9.60
C ILE A 345 10.26 12.63 9.60
N SER A 346 9.66 13.74 9.16
CA SER A 346 10.21 15.08 9.37
C SER A 346 10.01 15.48 10.83
N LEU A 347 11.09 15.70 11.57
CA LEU A 347 11.00 16.09 12.99
C LEU A 347 10.88 17.60 13.16
N ASN A 348 11.66 18.34 12.37
CA ASN A 348 11.73 19.79 12.36
C ASN A 348 12.30 20.23 10.99
N SER A 349 12.63 21.52 10.84
CA SER A 349 13.13 22.08 9.57
C SER A 349 14.46 21.49 9.08
N THR A 350 15.26 20.87 9.95
CA THR A 350 16.64 20.43 9.64
C THR A 350 16.91 18.95 9.87
N GLN A 351 15.99 18.20 10.49
CA GLN A 351 16.20 16.80 10.84
C GLN A 351 15.06 15.88 10.39
N PHE A 352 15.46 14.68 9.99
CA PHE A 352 14.57 13.54 9.76
C PHE A 352 14.88 12.42 10.76
N LEU A 353 13.86 11.64 11.08
CA LEU A 353 14.00 10.35 11.73
C LEU A 353 13.69 9.25 10.72
N LEU A 354 14.65 8.35 10.53
CA LEU A 354 14.45 7.12 9.77
C LEU A 354 14.32 5.94 10.74
N MET A 355 13.27 5.15 10.56
CA MET A 355 13.02 3.92 11.33
C MET A 355 12.75 2.74 10.40
N TRP A 356 13.15 1.54 10.81
CA TRP A 356 12.79 0.29 10.12
C TRP A 356 12.81 -0.87 11.12
N GLU A 357 12.15 -1.98 10.78
CA GLU A 357 12.27 -3.22 11.56
C GLU A 357 13.22 -4.20 10.88
N GLU A 358 14.11 -4.77 11.68
CA GLU A 358 14.89 -5.96 11.34
C GLU A 358 14.20 -7.20 11.93
N LYS A 359 13.88 -8.15 11.06
CA LYS A 359 13.48 -9.50 11.47
C LYS A 359 14.68 -10.43 11.39
N ASN A 360 15.07 -10.99 12.52
CA ASN A 360 16.01 -12.10 12.55
C ASN A 360 15.32 -13.36 12.01
N THR A 361 15.76 -13.86 10.87
CA THR A 361 15.13 -14.98 10.17
C THR A 361 15.38 -16.35 10.83
N VAL A 362 16.37 -16.47 11.72
CA VAL A 362 16.66 -17.70 12.47
C VAL A 362 15.85 -17.73 13.78
N LYS A 363 15.95 -16.66 14.57
CA LYS A 363 15.26 -16.53 15.87
C LYS A 363 13.80 -16.12 15.74
N ASN A 364 13.40 -15.62 14.58
CA ASN A 364 12.08 -15.03 14.31
C ASN A 364 11.72 -13.91 15.31
N THR A 365 12.70 -13.08 15.66
CA THR A 365 12.56 -11.91 16.54
C THR A 365 12.62 -10.63 15.70
N TYR A 366 11.99 -9.57 16.20
CA TYR A 366 11.93 -8.26 15.54
C TYR A 366 12.59 -7.21 16.42
N GLU A 367 13.30 -6.28 15.79
CA GLU A 367 13.89 -5.12 16.45
C GLU A 367 13.69 -3.89 15.56
N THR A 368 13.25 -2.81 16.17
CA THR A 368 13.15 -1.51 15.48
C THR A 368 14.49 -0.81 15.55
N LYS A 369 14.99 -0.38 14.41
CA LYS A 369 16.15 0.48 14.28
C LYS A 369 15.69 1.91 14.05
N MET A 370 16.44 2.87 14.59
CA MET A 370 16.13 4.29 14.55
C MET A 370 17.41 5.10 14.37
N ILE A 371 17.38 6.10 13.49
CA ILE A 371 18.52 6.99 13.27
C ILE A 371 18.05 8.40 12.91
N LEU A 372 18.72 9.40 13.47
CA LEU A 372 18.56 10.79 13.07
C LEU A 372 19.42 11.09 11.86
N LEU A 373 18.84 11.82 10.92
CA LEU A 373 19.50 12.29 9.70
C LEU A 373 19.38 13.82 9.66
N ASN A 374 20.45 14.48 9.26
CA ASN A 374 20.40 15.90 8.90
C ASN A 374 19.64 16.08 7.56
N GLU A 375 19.31 17.31 7.22
CA GLU A 375 18.58 17.64 5.99
C GLU A 375 19.29 17.16 4.71
N ASP A 376 20.63 17.09 4.73
CA ASP A 376 21.47 16.60 3.64
C ASP A 376 21.64 15.06 3.61
N GLY A 377 20.92 14.35 4.48
CA GLY A 377 20.97 12.89 4.61
C GLY A 377 22.18 12.33 5.34
N LYS A 378 23.10 13.17 5.84
CA LYS A 378 24.18 12.69 6.71
C LYS A 378 23.61 12.19 8.04
N LEU A 379 24.26 11.17 8.59
CA LEU A 379 23.91 10.62 9.89
C LEU A 379 24.14 11.69 10.97
N ALA A 380 23.08 12.04 11.69
CA ALA A 380 23.12 12.93 12.85
C ALA A 380 23.23 12.15 14.17
N SER A 381 23.09 10.82 14.13
CA SER A 381 23.26 9.93 15.28
C SER A 381 23.78 8.55 14.87
N SER A 382 24.17 7.75 15.85
CA SER A 382 24.30 6.29 15.67
C SER A 382 22.94 5.65 15.34
N ILE A 383 22.97 4.43 14.80
CA ILE A 383 21.77 3.59 14.68
C ILE A 383 21.44 3.02 16.06
N TYR A 384 20.28 3.36 16.60
CA TYR A 384 19.77 2.84 17.87
C TYR A 384 18.79 1.69 17.65
N THR A 385 18.71 0.78 18.62
CA THR A 385 17.83 -0.40 18.56
C THR A 385 16.81 -0.38 19.67
N SER A 386 15.55 -0.69 19.37
CA SER A 386 14.45 -0.80 20.33
C SER A 386 13.64 -2.08 20.13
N LYS A 387 13.01 -2.55 21.20
CA LYS A 387 12.01 -3.64 21.17
C LYS A 387 10.57 -3.13 20.94
N LEU A 388 10.39 -1.83 20.74
CA LEU A 388 9.10 -1.23 20.36
C LEU A 388 8.78 -1.59 18.91
N PRO A 389 7.69 -2.33 18.63
CA PRO A 389 7.39 -2.76 17.27
C PRO A 389 6.84 -1.62 16.41
N LEU A 390 7.06 -1.70 15.10
CA LEU A 390 6.41 -0.85 14.10
C LEU A 390 5.13 -1.51 13.56
N SER A 391 4.35 -0.71 12.82
CA SER A 391 3.17 -1.18 12.11
C SER A 391 3.07 -0.65 10.68
N LEU A 392 2.03 -1.08 9.97
CA LEU A 392 1.63 -0.47 8.70
C LEU A 392 1.38 1.03 8.81
N CYS A 393 0.96 1.53 9.98
CA CYS A 393 0.75 2.95 10.22
C CYS A 393 2.09 3.69 10.26
N ASP A 394 2.15 4.86 9.64
CA ASP A 394 3.29 5.76 9.82
C ASP A 394 3.23 6.41 11.21
N PRO A 395 4.37 6.54 11.91
CA PRO A 395 4.43 7.36 13.12
C PRO A 395 4.19 8.84 12.82
N VAL A 396 3.54 9.52 13.76
CA VAL A 396 3.19 10.94 13.67
C VAL A 396 3.76 11.72 14.85
N MET A 397 4.13 12.97 14.63
CA MET A 397 4.52 13.88 15.69
C MET A 397 3.26 14.42 16.39
N ASN A 398 3.27 14.46 17.72
CA ASN A 398 2.27 15.18 18.50
C ASN A 398 2.72 16.63 18.77
N ASN A 399 1.82 17.43 19.37
CA ASN A 399 2.09 18.84 19.69
C ASN A 399 3.23 19.03 20.71
N ASP A 400 3.56 18.00 21.49
CA ASP A 400 4.64 18.03 22.48
C ASP A 400 6.00 17.65 21.88
N GLY A 401 6.08 17.45 20.56
CA GLY A 401 7.31 16.99 19.88
C GLY A 401 7.65 15.52 20.13
N MET A 402 6.68 14.71 20.56
CA MET A 402 6.82 13.27 20.77
C MET A 402 6.32 12.51 19.54
N LEU A 403 6.96 11.39 19.24
CA LEU A 403 6.56 10.51 18.13
C LEU A 403 5.58 9.45 18.62
N VAL A 404 4.45 9.29 17.94
CA VAL A 404 3.35 8.41 18.33
C VAL A 404 2.91 7.52 17.17
N TRP A 405 2.68 6.24 17.44
CA TRP A 405 2.01 5.30 16.54
C TRP A 405 1.23 4.26 17.33
N TYR A 406 0.54 3.37 16.63
CA TYR A 406 -0.11 2.22 17.25
C TYR A 406 0.25 0.92 16.54
N VAL A 407 0.16 -0.18 17.28
CA VAL A 407 0.23 -1.54 16.73
C VAL A 407 -0.97 -2.36 17.20
N THR A 408 -1.40 -3.31 16.39
CA THR A 408 -2.39 -4.33 16.77
C THR A 408 -1.84 -5.73 16.45
N ASN A 409 -2.22 -6.73 17.24
CA ASN A 409 -1.74 -8.10 17.09
C ASN A 409 -2.86 -9.13 17.33
N ASP A 410 -3.86 -9.15 16.45
CA ASP A 410 -5.13 -9.86 16.59
C ASP A 410 -5.90 -9.46 17.89
N LYS A 411 -5.63 -8.26 18.40
CA LYS A 411 -6.17 -7.68 19.64
C LYS A 411 -6.38 -6.18 19.48
N SER A 412 -7.00 -5.56 20.48
CA SER A 412 -7.15 -4.12 20.60
C SER A 412 -5.81 -3.36 20.51
N PRO A 413 -5.82 -2.08 20.13
CA PRO A 413 -4.61 -1.31 19.89
C PRO A 413 -3.70 -1.14 21.12
N LEU A 414 -2.41 -1.09 20.83
CA LEU A 414 -1.34 -0.67 21.73
C LEU A 414 -0.70 0.58 21.15
N PHE A 415 -0.85 1.71 21.83
CA PHE A 415 -0.18 2.96 21.45
C PHE A 415 1.24 2.98 21.97
N ILE A 416 2.15 3.49 21.14
CA ILE A 416 3.56 3.66 21.45
C ILE A 416 3.89 5.12 21.24
N LYS A 417 4.49 5.73 22.26
CA LYS A 417 5.01 7.10 22.26
C LYS A 417 6.50 7.04 22.57
N ILE A 418 7.34 7.76 21.83
CA ILE A 418 8.78 7.91 22.14
C ILE A 418 9.20 9.37 22.03
N ASN A 419 10.28 9.73 22.71
CA ASN A 419 11.00 10.96 22.48
C ASN A 419 12.01 10.76 21.32
N PRO A 420 11.78 11.35 20.14
CA PRO A 420 12.65 11.13 18.99
C PRO A 420 14.02 11.81 19.15
N TYR A 421 14.18 12.74 20.09
CA TYR A 421 15.43 13.45 20.35
C TYR A 421 16.32 12.76 21.40
N GLN A 422 15.85 11.66 22.00
CA GLN A 422 16.56 10.91 23.03
C GLN A 422 16.67 9.41 22.69
N LEU A 423 16.95 9.09 21.41
CA LEU A 423 16.98 7.71 20.91
C LEU A 423 17.90 6.76 21.70
N SER A 424 19.02 7.24 22.24
CA SER A 424 19.91 6.46 23.10
C SER A 424 19.23 6.01 24.39
N LYS A 425 18.47 6.91 25.04
CA LYS A 425 17.69 6.59 26.24
C LYS A 425 16.54 5.65 25.90
N VAL A 426 15.84 5.86 24.77
CA VAL A 426 14.79 4.95 24.28
C VAL A 426 15.36 3.55 24.05
N SER A 427 16.52 3.44 23.40
CA SER A 427 17.20 2.17 23.15
C SER A 427 17.54 1.43 24.44
N SER A 428 18.19 2.11 25.39
CA SER A 428 18.54 1.54 26.69
C SER A 428 17.31 1.10 27.49
N ALA A 429 16.27 1.94 27.54
CA ALA A 429 15.08 1.68 28.34
C ALA A 429 14.18 0.58 27.76
N THR A 430 14.32 0.25 26.48
CA THR A 430 13.52 -0.78 25.79
C THR A 430 14.29 -2.08 25.54
N LYS A 431 15.58 -2.17 25.93
CA LYS A 431 16.46 -3.32 25.63
C LYS A 431 15.91 -4.67 26.08
N SER A 432 15.26 -4.71 27.25
CA SER A 432 14.67 -5.92 27.84
C SER A 432 13.15 -5.98 27.73
N LEU A 433 12.54 -5.03 27.00
CA LEU A 433 11.09 -4.95 26.87
C LEU A 433 10.57 -6.13 26.05
N THR A 434 9.52 -6.78 26.55
CA THR A 434 8.77 -7.81 25.83
C THR A 434 7.35 -7.32 25.60
N ILE A 435 7.04 -6.93 24.36
CA ILE A 435 5.69 -6.55 23.96
C ILE A 435 5.00 -7.76 23.33
N PHE A 436 3.81 -8.10 23.84
CA PHE A 436 3.05 -9.31 23.50
C PHE A 436 3.81 -10.61 23.82
N SER A 437 3.75 -11.05 25.08
CA SER A 437 4.39 -12.27 25.63
C SER A 437 4.10 -13.59 24.87
N ASN A 438 3.09 -13.59 24.00
CA ASN A 438 2.72 -14.69 23.11
C ASN A 438 2.19 -14.13 21.79
N SER A 439 3.01 -13.36 21.06
CA SER A 439 2.64 -12.87 19.74
C SER A 439 2.36 -14.06 18.80
N LYS A 440 1.08 -14.43 18.65
CA LYS A 440 0.64 -15.24 17.51
C LYS A 440 0.71 -14.33 16.30
N PHE A 441 1.89 -14.29 15.68
CA PHE A 441 2.17 -13.47 14.51
C PHE A 441 1.05 -13.58 13.49
N SER A 442 0.61 -12.44 12.94
CA SER A 442 -0.25 -12.53 11.75
C SER A 442 0.50 -13.29 10.69
N LEU A 443 -0.24 -14.18 10.08
CA LEU A 443 0.21 -14.82 8.87
C LEU A 443 -0.41 -14.15 7.64
N ILE A 444 -1.26 -13.13 7.81
CA ILE A 444 -1.85 -12.36 6.71
C ILE A 444 -0.73 -11.77 5.85
N GLY A 445 -0.91 -11.80 4.53
CA GLY A 445 0.11 -11.45 3.54
C GLY A 445 1.09 -12.57 3.22
N ARG A 446 1.40 -13.46 4.18
CA ARG A 446 2.40 -14.51 4.00
C ARG A 446 1.98 -15.55 2.96
N THR A 447 2.94 -15.94 2.14
CA THR A 447 2.83 -17.13 1.29
C THR A 447 3.37 -18.34 2.05
N VAL A 448 2.52 -19.35 2.21
CA VAL A 448 2.83 -20.59 2.92
C VAL A 448 2.73 -21.79 1.98
N THR A 449 3.55 -22.81 2.21
CA THR A 449 3.46 -24.08 1.47
C THR A 449 2.84 -25.15 2.36
N ILE A 450 1.71 -25.71 1.95
CA ILE A 450 0.97 -26.75 2.69
C ILE A 450 0.78 -27.94 1.76
N SER A 451 1.36 -29.09 2.11
CA SER A 451 1.27 -30.33 1.33
C SER A 451 1.63 -30.13 -0.17
N GLY A 452 2.72 -29.42 -0.46
CA GLY A 452 3.19 -29.17 -1.84
C GLY A 452 2.40 -28.13 -2.64
N ARG A 453 1.59 -27.30 -1.97
CA ARG A 453 0.77 -26.24 -2.57
C ARG A 453 1.06 -24.92 -1.91
N LYS A 454 1.22 -23.85 -2.70
CA LYS A 454 1.43 -22.49 -2.22
C LYS A 454 0.08 -21.80 -1.98
N TYR A 455 -0.04 -21.10 -0.86
CA TYR A 455 -1.21 -20.32 -0.49
C TYR A 455 -0.77 -18.95 0.03
N LYS A 456 -1.48 -17.87 -0.34
CA LYS A 456 -1.35 -16.56 0.31
C LYS A 456 -2.45 -16.45 1.35
N ILE A 457 -2.09 -16.17 2.60
CA ILE A 457 -3.07 -15.90 3.66
C ILE A 457 -3.54 -14.46 3.45
N ILE A 458 -4.84 -14.27 3.27
CA ILE A 458 -5.43 -12.99 2.86
C ILE A 458 -6.28 -12.35 3.95
N SER A 459 -6.57 -13.09 5.02
CA SER A 459 -7.26 -12.60 6.22
C SER A 459 -7.03 -13.61 7.35
N THR A 460 -7.57 -13.31 8.53
CA THR A 460 -7.46 -14.17 9.71
C THR A 460 -7.93 -15.61 9.46
N ASN A 461 -8.84 -15.86 8.52
CA ASN A 461 -9.41 -17.20 8.27
C ASN A 461 -9.54 -17.58 6.79
N LYS A 462 -8.95 -16.83 5.84
CA LYS A 462 -9.01 -17.16 4.40
C LYS A 462 -7.63 -17.21 3.75
N VAL A 463 -7.51 -18.06 2.74
CA VAL A 463 -6.33 -18.17 1.88
C VAL A 463 -6.71 -18.17 0.40
N THR A 464 -5.80 -17.67 -0.44
CA THR A 464 -5.81 -17.84 -1.89
C THR A 464 -4.80 -18.91 -2.29
N PHE A 465 -5.23 -19.90 -3.07
CA PHE A 465 -4.33 -20.89 -3.66
C PHE A 465 -3.52 -20.26 -4.80
N LEU A 466 -2.19 -20.28 -4.67
CA LEU A 466 -1.25 -19.66 -5.60
C LEU A 466 -0.68 -20.64 -6.63
N GLY A 467 -0.68 -21.94 -6.34
CA GLY A 467 -0.15 -22.94 -7.26
C GLY A 467 0.49 -24.14 -6.58
N MET A 468 1.09 -25.03 -7.39
CA MET A 468 1.78 -26.22 -6.91
C MET A 468 3.30 -25.97 -6.86
N THR A 469 3.99 -26.58 -5.89
CA THR A 469 5.46 -26.50 -5.82
C THR A 469 6.16 -27.44 -6.80
N LYS A 470 5.48 -28.52 -7.23
CA LYS A 470 5.99 -29.49 -8.19
C LYS A 470 4.90 -29.86 -9.22
N LYS A 471 5.32 -30.25 -10.42
CA LYS A 471 4.39 -30.72 -11.47
C LYS A 471 3.76 -32.05 -11.02
N SER A 472 2.43 -32.14 -11.02
CA SER A 472 1.68 -33.33 -10.61
C SER A 472 0.63 -33.72 -11.65
N SER A 473 0.25 -35.00 -11.69
CA SER A 473 -0.86 -35.51 -12.50
C SER A 473 -2.24 -35.21 -11.91
N THR A 474 -2.32 -34.95 -10.61
CA THR A 474 -3.56 -34.65 -9.90
C THR A 474 -3.40 -33.46 -8.96
N LEU A 475 -4.46 -32.64 -8.86
CA LEU A 475 -4.53 -31.51 -7.94
C LEU A 475 -5.90 -31.49 -7.25
N THR A 476 -5.87 -31.53 -5.93
CA THR A 476 -7.01 -31.17 -5.08
C THR A 476 -6.74 -29.82 -4.44
N ILE A 477 -7.64 -28.86 -4.66
CA ILE A 477 -7.70 -27.58 -3.95
C ILE A 477 -8.80 -27.75 -2.90
N PRO A 478 -8.44 -27.94 -1.62
CA PRO A 478 -9.37 -28.35 -0.58
C PRO A 478 -10.31 -27.20 -0.16
N ASP A 479 -11.34 -27.53 0.62
CA ASP A 479 -12.26 -26.54 1.19
C ASP A 479 -11.55 -25.64 2.22
N THR A 480 -10.64 -26.26 3.00
CA THR A 480 -9.85 -25.62 4.05
C THR A 480 -8.44 -26.19 4.08
N VAL A 481 -7.51 -25.43 4.65
CA VAL A 481 -6.14 -25.88 4.97
C VAL A 481 -5.82 -25.53 6.42
N LYS A 482 -4.95 -26.33 7.06
CA LYS A 482 -4.41 -26.03 8.38
C LYS A 482 -2.98 -25.57 8.26
N TYR A 483 -2.62 -24.50 8.96
CA TYR A 483 -1.25 -24.01 9.05
C TYR A 483 -1.05 -23.30 10.39
N SER A 484 0.04 -23.63 11.09
CA SER A 484 0.36 -23.08 12.42
C SER A 484 -0.80 -23.19 13.43
N GLY A 485 -1.45 -24.36 13.48
CA GLY A 485 -2.58 -24.62 14.38
C GLY A 485 -3.91 -23.94 13.99
N LYS A 486 -3.93 -23.07 12.98
CA LYS A 486 -5.14 -22.35 12.53
C LYS A 486 -5.73 -22.98 11.26
N THR A 487 -7.05 -22.93 11.14
CA THR A 487 -7.79 -23.40 9.95
C THR A 487 -8.17 -22.22 9.06
N TYR A 488 -7.84 -22.29 7.78
CA TYR A 488 -8.15 -21.29 6.77
C TYR A 488 -9.09 -21.86 5.71
N LYS A 489 -10.11 -21.10 5.31
CA LYS A 489 -10.95 -21.39 4.15
C LYS A 489 -10.19 -21.05 2.86
N VAL A 490 -10.13 -21.99 1.92
CA VAL A 490 -9.59 -21.68 0.59
C VAL A 490 -10.71 -21.04 -0.22
N THR A 491 -10.63 -19.73 -0.43
CA THR A 491 -11.72 -18.96 -1.04
C THR A 491 -11.42 -18.58 -2.49
N SER A 492 -10.15 -18.61 -2.92
CA SER A 492 -9.78 -18.16 -4.26
C SER A 492 -8.63 -18.97 -4.87
N ILE A 493 -8.58 -18.99 -6.19
CA ILE A 493 -7.48 -19.50 -7.01
C ILE A 493 -6.86 -18.30 -7.72
N SER A 494 -5.55 -18.08 -7.60
CA SER A 494 -4.89 -16.91 -8.17
C SER A 494 -4.81 -16.93 -9.70
N LYS A 495 -4.52 -15.76 -10.29
CA LYS A 495 -4.11 -15.63 -11.68
C LYS A 495 -2.89 -16.53 -11.94
N ASN A 496 -2.90 -17.24 -13.07
CA ASN A 496 -1.83 -18.15 -13.49
C ASN A 496 -1.49 -19.33 -12.55
N ALA A 497 -2.30 -19.61 -11.50
CA ALA A 497 -1.93 -20.56 -10.43
C ALA A 497 -1.42 -21.94 -10.90
N CYS A 498 -1.98 -22.45 -12.00
CA CYS A 498 -1.60 -23.71 -12.62
C CYS A 498 -1.28 -23.55 -14.11
N GLN A 499 -0.88 -22.35 -14.55
CA GLN A 499 -0.58 -22.09 -15.96
C GLN A 499 0.49 -23.08 -16.49
N LYS A 500 0.26 -23.62 -17.69
CA LYS A 500 1.17 -24.53 -18.42
C LYS A 500 1.56 -25.77 -17.60
N GLN A 501 0.74 -26.21 -16.64
CA GLN A 501 0.94 -27.47 -15.92
C GLN A 501 0.59 -28.67 -16.81
N THR A 502 1.48 -28.99 -17.75
CA THR A 502 1.25 -30.01 -18.79
C THR A 502 1.15 -31.43 -18.25
N LYS A 503 1.66 -31.73 -17.05
CA LYS A 503 1.47 -33.05 -16.41
C LYS A 503 0.08 -33.23 -15.79
N LEU A 504 -0.65 -32.13 -15.52
CA LEU A 504 -1.90 -32.15 -14.77
C LEU A 504 -3.04 -32.76 -15.58
N LYS A 505 -3.61 -33.86 -15.08
CA LYS A 505 -4.70 -34.63 -15.71
C LYS A 505 -6.05 -34.45 -15.01
N LYS A 506 -6.05 -34.23 -13.69
CA LYS A 506 -7.27 -34.12 -12.87
C LYS A 506 -7.18 -32.97 -11.87
N VAL A 507 -8.25 -32.18 -11.75
CA VAL A 507 -8.40 -31.10 -10.76
C VAL A 507 -9.70 -31.29 -9.96
N ILE A 508 -9.64 -31.12 -8.65
CA ILE A 508 -10.80 -30.99 -7.76
C ILE A 508 -10.75 -29.62 -7.10
N ILE A 509 -11.81 -28.82 -7.26
CA ILE A 509 -11.98 -27.47 -6.72
C ILE A 509 -12.98 -27.51 -5.55
N GLY A 510 -12.54 -27.08 -4.37
CA GLY A 510 -13.32 -27.09 -3.13
C GLY A 510 -14.58 -26.22 -3.14
N LYS A 511 -15.46 -26.46 -2.17
CA LYS A 511 -16.78 -25.83 -2.03
C LYS A 511 -16.74 -24.36 -1.60
N ASN A 512 -15.65 -23.95 -0.95
CA ASN A 512 -15.47 -22.59 -0.42
C ASN A 512 -14.96 -21.59 -1.46
N ILE A 513 -14.55 -22.07 -2.65
CA ILE A 513 -14.04 -21.21 -3.72
C ILE A 513 -15.14 -20.28 -4.23
N THR A 514 -14.88 -18.98 -4.18
CA THR A 514 -15.74 -17.94 -4.72
C THR A 514 -15.17 -17.33 -6.00
N THR A 515 -13.84 -17.35 -6.18
CA THR A 515 -13.15 -16.73 -7.31
C THR A 515 -12.11 -17.65 -7.94
N ILE A 516 -12.05 -17.66 -9.28
CA ILE A 516 -11.01 -18.35 -10.07
C ILE A 516 -10.31 -17.32 -10.93
N GLY A 517 -9.02 -17.10 -10.73
CA GLY A 517 -8.23 -16.09 -11.43
C GLY A 517 -8.07 -16.35 -12.93
N SER A 518 -7.74 -15.29 -13.67
CA SER A 518 -7.49 -15.35 -15.11
C SER A 518 -6.31 -16.28 -15.41
N LYS A 519 -6.41 -17.01 -16.53
CA LYS A 519 -5.40 -17.99 -16.97
C LYS A 519 -4.99 -19.05 -15.92
N SER A 520 -5.78 -19.26 -14.86
CA SER A 520 -5.45 -20.16 -13.74
C SER A 520 -5.13 -21.61 -14.17
N PHE A 521 -5.81 -22.17 -15.16
CA PHE A 521 -5.53 -23.48 -15.77
C PHE A 521 -5.18 -23.36 -17.27
N TYR A 522 -4.62 -22.22 -17.67
CA TYR A 522 -4.29 -21.93 -19.06
C TYR A 522 -3.22 -22.89 -19.59
N LYS A 523 -3.45 -23.44 -20.80
CA LYS A 523 -2.55 -24.40 -21.47
C LYS A 523 -2.22 -25.66 -20.63
N CYS A 524 -3.10 -26.06 -19.71
CA CYS A 524 -3.05 -27.38 -19.08
C CYS A 524 -3.52 -28.48 -20.05
N LYS A 525 -2.73 -28.73 -21.11
CA LYS A 525 -3.15 -29.53 -22.29
C LYS A 525 -3.69 -30.91 -21.96
N ASN A 526 -3.16 -31.55 -20.90
CA ASN A 526 -3.55 -32.90 -20.48
C ASN A 526 -4.66 -32.93 -19.43
N LEU A 527 -5.21 -31.78 -19.01
CA LEU A 527 -6.27 -31.70 -18.00
C LEU A 527 -7.60 -32.18 -18.59
N LYS A 528 -7.95 -33.43 -18.27
CA LYS A 528 -9.13 -34.15 -18.79
C LYS A 528 -10.31 -34.15 -17.82
N SER A 529 -10.08 -34.04 -16.52
CA SER A 529 -11.13 -34.17 -15.50
C SER A 529 -11.08 -32.99 -14.53
N ILE A 530 -12.17 -32.23 -14.42
CA ILE A 530 -12.31 -31.09 -13.53
C ILE A 530 -13.58 -31.29 -12.71
N SER A 531 -13.45 -31.35 -11.39
CA SER A 531 -14.59 -31.43 -10.46
C SER A 531 -14.69 -30.12 -9.69
N ILE A 532 -15.81 -29.41 -9.83
CA ILE A 532 -16.08 -28.13 -9.17
C ILE A 532 -17.17 -28.35 -8.12
N LYS A 533 -16.82 -28.25 -6.84
CA LYS A 533 -17.77 -28.46 -5.74
C LYS A 533 -18.52 -27.19 -5.34
N THR A 534 -17.95 -26.01 -5.58
CA THR A 534 -18.58 -24.74 -5.21
C THR A 534 -19.81 -24.42 -6.07
N SER A 535 -20.86 -23.88 -5.45
CA SER A 535 -22.07 -23.35 -6.09
C SER A 535 -22.07 -21.83 -6.24
N LYS A 536 -20.96 -21.15 -5.88
CA LYS A 536 -20.85 -19.69 -5.70
C LYS A 536 -20.24 -18.94 -6.89
N LEU A 537 -19.88 -19.61 -7.98
CA LEU A 537 -19.22 -18.97 -9.11
C LEU A 537 -20.22 -18.19 -9.97
N THR A 538 -19.84 -16.96 -10.32
CA THR A 538 -20.54 -16.12 -11.29
C THR A 538 -19.63 -15.85 -12.49
N LEU A 539 -20.18 -15.26 -13.56
CA LEU A 539 -19.38 -14.93 -14.73
C LEU A 539 -18.21 -13.99 -14.38
N SER A 540 -18.45 -12.96 -13.56
CA SER A 540 -17.43 -11.99 -13.14
C SER A 540 -16.34 -12.61 -12.28
N LYS A 541 -16.67 -13.64 -11.47
CA LYS A 541 -15.73 -14.29 -10.54
C LYS A 541 -14.86 -15.39 -11.15
N VAL A 542 -15.04 -15.69 -12.45
CA VAL A 542 -14.15 -16.60 -13.18
C VAL A 542 -13.39 -15.79 -14.21
N GLY A 543 -12.07 -15.70 -14.09
CA GLY A 543 -11.23 -14.84 -14.91
C GLY A 543 -11.13 -15.29 -16.36
N SER A 544 -10.76 -14.36 -17.24
CA SER A 544 -10.57 -14.61 -18.67
C SER A 544 -9.57 -15.74 -18.92
N SER A 545 -9.87 -16.58 -19.93
CA SER A 545 -9.01 -17.70 -20.35
C SER A 545 -8.63 -18.70 -19.24
N ALA A 546 -9.36 -18.74 -18.11
CA ALA A 546 -9.07 -19.64 -16.99
C ALA A 546 -8.87 -21.10 -17.42
N PHE A 547 -9.68 -21.59 -18.37
CA PHE A 547 -9.61 -22.96 -18.89
C PHE A 547 -9.17 -23.05 -20.36
N LYS A 548 -8.63 -21.97 -20.94
CA LYS A 548 -8.22 -21.97 -22.35
C LYS A 548 -7.00 -22.89 -22.55
N GLY A 549 -7.11 -23.82 -23.49
CA GLY A 549 -6.05 -24.78 -23.80
C GLY A 549 -6.01 -26.02 -22.87
N THR A 550 -7.09 -26.29 -22.12
CA THR A 550 -7.31 -27.62 -21.52
C THR A 550 -7.74 -28.64 -22.58
N TYR A 551 -7.82 -29.92 -22.22
CA TYR A 551 -8.24 -30.97 -23.16
C TYR A 551 -9.61 -30.66 -23.79
N LYS A 552 -9.72 -30.80 -25.12
CA LYS A 552 -10.92 -30.38 -25.89
C LYS A 552 -12.21 -31.08 -25.44
N LYS A 553 -12.13 -32.34 -24.97
CA LYS A 553 -13.25 -33.13 -24.46
C LYS A 553 -13.21 -33.27 -22.93
N ALA A 554 -12.62 -32.32 -22.21
CA ALA A 554 -12.52 -32.37 -20.76
C ALA A 554 -13.91 -32.55 -20.11
N LYS A 555 -13.97 -33.35 -19.04
CA LYS A 555 -15.18 -33.61 -18.25
C LYS A 555 -15.21 -32.66 -17.06
N PHE A 556 -16.21 -31.79 -17.02
CA PHE A 556 -16.52 -30.91 -15.90
C PHE A 556 -17.66 -31.51 -15.07
N LYS A 557 -17.36 -31.98 -13.86
CA LYS A 557 -18.35 -32.34 -12.85
C LYS A 557 -18.69 -31.09 -12.04
N VAL A 558 -19.95 -30.66 -12.03
CA VAL A 558 -20.41 -29.39 -11.44
C VAL A 558 -21.67 -29.61 -10.60
N PRO A 559 -22.02 -28.72 -9.64
CA PRO A 559 -23.20 -28.93 -8.81
C PRO A 559 -24.47 -29.01 -9.66
N ALA A 560 -25.32 -30.01 -9.39
CA ALA A 560 -26.46 -30.35 -10.24
C ALA A 560 -27.36 -29.13 -10.54
N LYS A 561 -27.68 -28.33 -9.52
CA LYS A 561 -28.51 -27.12 -9.62
C LYS A 561 -27.85 -25.96 -10.39
N LYS A 562 -26.54 -26.02 -10.64
CA LYS A 562 -25.77 -24.96 -11.34
C LYS A 562 -25.22 -25.41 -12.69
N LYS A 563 -25.56 -26.62 -13.16
CA LYS A 563 -24.99 -27.21 -14.39
C LYS A 563 -25.13 -26.31 -15.62
N ALA A 564 -26.32 -25.80 -15.90
CA ALA A 564 -26.58 -24.95 -17.07
C ALA A 564 -25.79 -23.63 -16.99
N LEU A 565 -25.84 -22.96 -15.84
CA LEU A 565 -25.09 -21.72 -15.57
C LEU A 565 -23.59 -21.93 -15.73
N TYR A 566 -23.04 -23.00 -15.14
CA TYR A 566 -21.61 -23.27 -15.16
C TYR A 566 -21.12 -23.68 -16.55
N LYS A 567 -21.93 -24.40 -17.34
CA LYS A 567 -21.62 -24.64 -18.76
C LYS A 567 -21.43 -23.30 -19.49
N LYS A 568 -22.36 -22.35 -19.33
CA LYS A 568 -22.27 -21.01 -19.96
C LYS A 568 -21.02 -20.26 -19.49
N ILE A 569 -20.78 -20.20 -18.18
CA ILE A 569 -19.63 -19.48 -17.61
C ILE A 569 -18.32 -20.11 -18.08
N LEU A 570 -18.14 -21.42 -17.92
CA LEU A 570 -16.86 -22.08 -18.15
C LEU A 570 -16.46 -22.09 -19.63
N VAL A 571 -17.43 -22.23 -20.54
CA VAL A 571 -17.19 -22.07 -21.99
C VAL A 571 -16.75 -20.64 -22.30
N LYS A 572 -17.43 -19.62 -21.77
CA LYS A 572 -17.03 -18.21 -21.94
C LYS A 572 -15.65 -17.91 -21.33
N ARG A 573 -15.20 -18.71 -20.36
CA ARG A 573 -13.89 -18.59 -19.71
C ARG A 573 -12.84 -19.59 -20.21
N GLY A 574 -13.03 -20.10 -21.43
CA GLY A 574 -12.01 -20.79 -22.21
C GLY A 574 -12.14 -22.31 -22.27
N ALA A 575 -13.12 -22.91 -21.60
CA ALA A 575 -13.41 -24.33 -21.80
C ALA A 575 -13.93 -24.57 -23.23
N SER A 576 -13.52 -25.68 -23.84
CA SER A 576 -13.94 -26.06 -25.19
C SER A 576 -15.45 -26.25 -25.28
N LYS A 577 -16.07 -25.83 -26.39
CA LYS A 577 -17.47 -26.14 -26.71
C LYS A 577 -17.75 -27.65 -26.76
N LYS A 578 -16.72 -28.48 -27.02
CA LYS A 578 -16.77 -29.96 -27.02
C LYS A 578 -16.58 -30.59 -25.63
N ALA A 579 -16.44 -29.79 -24.57
CA ALA A 579 -16.31 -30.29 -23.20
C ALA A 579 -17.61 -30.93 -22.69
N LYS A 580 -17.49 -31.98 -21.88
CA LYS A 580 -18.63 -32.70 -21.30
C LYS A 580 -18.94 -32.15 -19.90
N PHE A 581 -20.19 -31.76 -19.65
CA PHE A 581 -20.62 -31.28 -18.33
C PHE A 581 -21.55 -32.29 -17.66
N THR A 582 -21.17 -32.77 -16.47
CA THR A 582 -21.92 -33.77 -15.68
C THR A 582 -22.26 -33.25 -14.28
N LYS A 583 -23.24 -33.89 -13.64
CA LYS A 583 -23.59 -33.67 -12.24
C LYS A 583 -22.59 -34.39 -11.33
#